data_AF-A0A519SRM5-F1
#
_entry.id   AF-A0A519SRM5-F1
#
_cell.length_a   1.000
_cell.length_b   1.000
_cell.length_c   1.000
_cell.angle_alpha   90.00
_cell.angle_beta   90.00
_cell.angle_gamma   90.00
#
_symmetry.space_group_name_H-M   'P 1'
#
loop_
_entity.id
_entity.type
_entity.pdbx_description
1 polymer ?
#
loop_
_entity_poly.entity_id
_entity_poly.type
_entity_poly.pdbx_seq_one_letter_code
_entity_poly.pdbx_strand_id
1 'polypeptide(L)'
;MGAPCLLKPVYGFPSAASFAAFDDDLTHKLSTRQLTAIPIPAFPDLAQVSAAFVCADCQEVWLLSDPDNAWRGFFLPQAEAVRQVRNL
;
A
#
# COMPACT_ATOMS: atom_id res chain seq x y z
N MET A 1 -4.57 -19.43 -14.88
CA MET A 1 -3.45 -19.27 -13.93
C MET A 1 -3.32 -17.79 -13.68
N GLY A 2 -3.75 -17.30 -12.50
CA GLY A 2 -3.61 -15.88 -12.17
C GLY A 2 -2.13 -15.52 -12.07
N ALA A 3 -1.70 -14.43 -12.70
CA ALA A 3 -0.31 -13.99 -12.63
C ALA A 3 0.08 -13.71 -11.17
N PRO A 4 1.30 -14.08 -10.74
CA PRO A 4 1.77 -13.73 -9.40
C PRO A 4 1.86 -12.20 -9.30
N CYS A 5 1.27 -11.63 -8.24
CA CYS A 5 1.38 -10.20 -8.00
C CYS A 5 2.86 -9.82 -7.80
N LEU A 6 3.36 -8.84 -8.56
CA LEU A 6 4.76 -8.39 -8.49
C LEU A 6 5.03 -7.42 -7.31
N LEU A 7 3.98 -7.08 -6.57
CA LEU A 7 4.04 -6.21 -5.42
C LEU A 7 4.41 -7.00 -4.16
N LYS A 8 5.20 -6.38 -3.29
CA LYS A 8 5.61 -6.97 -2.02
C LYS A 8 4.93 -6.21 -0.88
N PRO A 9 4.33 -6.93 0.08
CA PRO A 9 3.76 -6.29 1.27
C PRO A 9 4.86 -5.63 2.10
N VAL A 10 4.58 -4.41 2.56
CA VAL A 10 5.42 -3.63 3.47
C VAL A 10 4.62 -3.36 4.73
N TYR A 11 5.02 -3.95 5.85
CA TYR A 11 4.30 -3.82 7.13
C TYR A 11 4.78 -2.64 7.99
N GLY A 12 5.82 -1.95 7.56
CA GLY A 12 6.50 -0.91 8.33
C GLY A 12 7.64 -0.29 7.54
N PHE A 13 7.95 0.96 7.84
CA PHE A 13 9.11 1.66 7.29
C PHE A 13 10.14 1.86 8.41
N PRO A 14 11.32 1.23 8.38
CA PRO A 14 12.30 1.38 9.45
C PRO A 14 12.94 2.77 9.54
N SER A 15 12.82 3.60 8.48
CA SER A 15 13.39 4.95 8.43
C SER A 15 12.81 5.81 7.29
N ALA A 16 13.05 7.12 7.35
CA ALA A 16 12.76 8.05 6.25
C ALA A 16 13.34 7.59 4.91
N ALA A 17 14.58 7.09 4.92
CA ALA A 17 15.24 6.62 3.70
C ALA A 17 14.55 5.41 3.08
N SER A 18 14.05 4.49 3.93
CA SER A 18 13.28 3.33 3.43
C SER A 18 11.93 3.72 2.85
N PHE A 19 11.28 4.75 3.43
CA PHE A 19 10.04 5.27 2.88
C PHE A 19 10.27 6.00 1.56
N ALA A 20 11.30 6.84 1.47
CA ALA A 20 11.66 7.53 0.22
C ALA A 20 11.95 6.54 -0.92
N ALA A 21 12.74 5.49 -0.66
CA ALA A 21 13.01 4.46 -1.67
C ALA A 21 11.75 3.70 -2.11
N PHE A 22 10.79 3.49 -1.20
CA PHE A 22 9.49 2.93 -1.53
C PHE A 22 8.65 3.89 -2.37
N ASP A 23 8.64 5.19 -2.02
CA ASP A 23 7.88 6.22 -2.74
C ASP A 23 8.38 6.39 -4.20
N ASP A 24 9.70 6.36 -4.40
CA ASP A 24 10.32 6.32 -5.73
C ASP A 24 9.86 5.09 -6.55
N ASP A 25 9.88 3.89 -5.95
CA ASP A 25 9.41 2.66 -6.60
C ASP A 25 7.90 2.70 -6.90
N LEU A 26 7.09 3.21 -5.96
CA LEU A 26 5.65 3.39 -6.12
C LEU A 26 5.34 4.36 -7.27
N THR A 27 6.05 5.49 -7.34
CA THR A 27 5.94 6.48 -8.42
C THR A 27 6.30 5.86 -9.76
N HIS A 28 7.36 5.05 -9.82
CA HIS A 28 7.73 4.33 -11.03
C HIS A 28 6.64 3.32 -11.46
N LYS A 29 6.04 2.58 -10.51
CA LYS A 29 4.93 1.65 -10.80
C LYS A 29 3.67 2.35 -11.28
N LEU A 30 3.37 3.54 -10.76
CA LEU A 30 2.27 4.38 -11.23
C LEU A 30 2.52 4.88 -12.65
N SER A 31 3.73 5.40 -12.93
CA SER A 31 4.06 5.92 -14.27
C SER A 31 4.07 4.84 -15.36
N THR A 32 4.43 3.60 -15.00
CA THR A 32 4.41 2.44 -15.89
C THR A 32 3.05 1.72 -15.94
N ARG A 33 2.01 2.26 -15.27
CA ARG A 33 0.65 1.68 -15.17
C ARG A 33 0.59 0.28 -14.56
N GLN A 34 1.60 -0.14 -13.81
CA GLN A 34 1.55 -1.38 -13.01
C GLN A 34 0.59 -1.22 -11.82
N LEU A 35 0.46 0.00 -11.32
CA LEU A 35 -0.51 0.41 -10.32
C LEU A 35 -1.38 1.55 -10.88
N THR A 36 -2.64 1.56 -10.48
CA THR A 36 -3.55 2.68 -10.74
C THR A 36 -4.10 3.18 -9.42
N ALA A 37 -3.97 4.48 -9.16
CA ALA A 37 -4.57 5.11 -7.99
C ALA A 37 -6.10 5.09 -8.11
N ILE A 38 -6.76 4.66 -7.05
CA ILE A 38 -8.22 4.60 -6.95
C ILE A 38 -8.69 5.38 -5.72
N PRO A 39 -9.96 5.79 -5.66
CA PRO A 39 -10.53 6.37 -4.45
C PRO A 39 -10.36 5.40 -3.26
N ILE A 40 -10.02 5.94 -2.09
CA ILE A 40 -9.90 5.14 -0.87
C ILE A 40 -11.28 4.51 -0.60
N PRO A 41 -11.35 3.17 -0.51
CA PRO A 41 -12.63 2.52 -0.29
C PRO A 41 -13.14 2.88 1.12
N ALA A 42 -14.43 3.19 1.19
CA ALA A 42 -15.09 3.61 2.42
C ALA A 42 -15.22 2.43 3.39
N PHE A 43 -14.18 2.18 4.19
CA PHE A 43 -14.20 1.23 5.28
C PHE A 43 -14.05 1.98 6.61
N PRO A 44 -14.92 1.71 7.61
CA PRO A 44 -14.90 2.41 8.90
C PRO A 44 -13.59 2.22 9.67
N ASP A 45 -12.88 1.11 9.42
CA ASP A 45 -11.65 0.74 10.11
C ASP A 45 -10.38 1.30 9.42
N LEU A 46 -10.48 2.05 8.31
CA LEU A 46 -9.33 2.49 7.50
C LEU A 46 -8.98 3.98 7.66
N ALA A 47 -9.27 4.59 8.81
CA ALA A 47 -8.98 6.02 9.05
C ALA A 47 -7.49 6.40 8.88
N GLN A 48 -6.60 5.41 8.88
CA GLN A 48 -5.14 5.55 8.79
C GLN A 48 -4.62 5.40 7.35
N VAL A 49 -5.48 5.03 6.39
CA VAL A 49 -5.11 4.85 4.99
C VAL A 49 -5.04 6.20 4.29
N SER A 50 -3.88 6.51 3.72
CA SER A 50 -3.61 7.73 2.97
C SER A 50 -3.91 7.58 1.48
N ALA A 51 -3.78 6.38 0.92
CA ALA A 51 -4.04 6.12 -0.49
C ALA A 51 -4.45 4.67 -0.78
N ALA A 52 -5.14 4.47 -1.90
CA ALA A 52 -5.52 3.16 -2.40
C ALA A 52 -5.13 3.01 -3.88
N PHE A 53 -4.73 1.80 -4.24
CA PHE A 53 -4.25 1.46 -5.57
C PHE A 53 -4.84 0.13 -6.01
N VAL A 54 -4.99 -0.07 -7.31
CA VAL A 54 -5.26 -1.39 -7.90
C VAL A 54 -4.06 -1.84 -8.72
N CYS A 55 -3.64 -3.08 -8.52
CA CYS A 55 -2.58 -3.69 -9.32
C CYS A 55 -3.12 -4.15 -10.68
N ALA A 56 -2.45 -3.78 -11.76
CA ALA A 56 -2.85 -4.17 -13.10
C ALA A 56 -2.71 -5.69 -13.33
N ASP A 57 -1.70 -6.33 -12.74
CA ASP A 57 -1.41 -7.76 -12.94
C ASP A 57 -2.36 -8.67 -12.15
N CYS A 58 -2.51 -8.39 -10.84
CA CYS A 58 -3.24 -9.27 -9.93
C CYS A 58 -4.67 -8.77 -9.62
N GLN A 59 -5.04 -7.57 -10.10
CA GLN A 59 -6.34 -6.92 -9.87
C GLN A 59 -6.71 -6.73 -8.39
N GLU A 60 -5.74 -6.89 -7.49
CA GLU A 60 -5.92 -6.71 -6.06
C GLU A 60 -5.82 -5.24 -5.68
N VAL A 61 -6.59 -4.84 -4.67
CA VAL A 61 -6.51 -3.50 -4.08
C VAL A 61 -5.41 -3.48 -3.02
N TRP A 62 -4.55 -2.49 -3.13
CA TRP A 62 -3.44 -2.22 -2.22
C TRP A 62 -3.68 -0.90 -1.51
N LEU A 63 -3.46 -0.89 -0.21
CA LEU A 63 -3.69 0.25 0.66
C LEU A 63 -2.36 0.73 1.22
N LEU A 64 -2.14 2.04 1.11
CA LEU A 64 -1.02 2.74 1.72
C LEU A 64 -1.52 3.48 2.95
N SER A 65 -0.79 3.33 4.05
CA SER A 65 -0.82 4.19 5.21
C SER A 65 0.54 4.86 5.28
N ASP A 66 0.56 6.19 5.13
CA ASP A 66 1.79 6.95 5.26
C ASP A 66 2.37 6.74 6.68
N PRO A 67 3.71 6.61 6.80
CA PRO A 67 4.33 6.51 8.11
C PRO A 67 4.08 7.76 8.94
N ASP A 68 3.63 7.56 10.17
CA ASP A 68 3.55 8.63 11.18
C ASP A 68 4.94 9.00 11.73
N ASN A 69 5.00 9.89 12.73
CA ASN A 69 6.25 10.28 13.40
C ASN A 69 6.99 9.09 14.06
N ALA A 70 6.35 7.94 14.23
CA ALA A 70 6.95 6.70 14.71
C ALA A 70 7.26 5.71 13.57
N TRP A 71 7.16 6.14 12.32
CA TRP A 71 7.33 5.36 11.10
C TRP A 71 6.40 4.15 10.97
N ARG A 72 5.24 4.22 11.64
CA ARG A 72 4.20 3.21 11.58
C ARG A 72 3.33 3.52 10.37
N GLY A 73 3.76 3.02 9.22
CA GLY A 73 3.03 3.04 7.96
C GLY A 73 3.07 1.66 7.33
N PHE A 74 2.26 1.43 6.30
CA PHE A 74 2.24 0.14 5.61
C PHE A 74 1.81 0.30 4.16
N PHE A 75 2.21 -0.66 3.33
CA PHE A 75 1.70 -0.85 1.98
C PHE A 75 1.33 -2.32 1.81
N LEU A 76 0.04 -2.63 1.91
CA LEU A 76 -0.45 -4.01 2.01
C LEU A 76 -1.66 -4.22 1.10
N PRO A 77 -1.91 -5.47 0.67
CA PRO A 77 -3.21 -5.87 0.13
C PRO A 77 -4.34 -5.47 1.07
N GLN A 78 -5.50 -5.12 0.53
CA GLN A 78 -6.66 -4.68 1.31
C GLN A 78 -7.02 -5.67 2.43
N ALA A 79 -7.02 -6.97 2.14
CA ALA A 79 -7.34 -8.00 3.13
C ALA A 79 -6.34 -8.05 4.29
N GLU A 80 -5.06 -7.76 4.02
CA GLU A 80 -4.00 -7.72 5.02
C GLU A 80 -3.98 -6.39 5.78
N ALA A 81 -4.16 -5.26 5.08
CA ALA A 81 -4.28 -3.93 5.68
C ALA A 81 -5.40 -3.88 6.73
N VAL A 82 -6.57 -4.45 6.44
CA VAL A 82 -7.67 -4.54 7.41
C VAL A 82 -7.28 -5.36 8.64
N ARG A 83 -6.49 -6.43 8.48
CA ARG A 83 -5.98 -7.22 9.62
C ARG A 83 -4.94 -6.44 10.42
N GLN A 84 -4.04 -5.74 9.74
CA GLN A 84 -2.99 -4.93 10.37
C GLN A 84 -3.59 -3.83 11.24
N VAL A 85 -4.59 -3.10 10.71
CA VAL A 85 -5.25 -2.02 11.46
C VAL A 85 -6.04 -2.54 12.66
N ARG A 86 -6.58 -3.76 12.60
CA ARG A 86 -7.27 -4.39 13.75
C ARG A 86 -6.34 -4.87 14.85
N ASN A 87 -5.05 -5.02 14.57
CA ASN A 87 -4.03 -5.49 15.52
C ASN A 87 -3.13 -4.35 16.04
N LEU A 88 -3.32 -3.13 15.55
CA LEU A 88 -2.66 -1.90 16.02
C LEU A 88 -3.46 -1.26 17.16
#